data_AF-A0A954JED4-F1
#
_entry.id   AF-A0A954JED4-F1
#
_cell.length_a   1.000
_cell.length_b   1.000
_cell.length_c   1.000
_cell.angle_alpha   90.00
_cell.angle_beta   90.00
_cell.angle_gamma   90.00
#
_symmetry.space_group_name_H-M   'P 1'
#
loop_
_entity.id
_entity.type
_entity.pdbx_description
1 polymer ?
#
loop_
_entity_poly.entity_id
_entity_poly.type
_entity_poly.pdbx_seq_one_letter_code
_entity_poly.pdbx_strand_id
1 'polypeptide(L)'
;MSDQKTDNHPKTPRGVFIATMIMAVLFLVPSMFGFINKLFEFARIARSDPNGAFAMTPIMNYTFASIGFFFLLLWATFQGMFRDIESPKHTMLEREDELDVNEPNHVPVWAGGPRKVEKG
;
A
#
# COMPACT_ATOMS: atom_id res chain seq x y z
N MET A 1 28.12 6.70 -30.13
CA MET A 1 26.78 6.26 -30.55
C MET A 1 26.01 5.94 -29.28
N SER A 2 25.36 6.94 -28.70
CA SER A 2 24.72 6.87 -27.38
C SER A 2 23.35 6.21 -27.51
N ASP A 3 23.24 4.99 -26.99
CA ASP A 3 22.00 4.22 -26.93
C ASP A 3 21.12 4.81 -25.82
N GLN A 4 20.29 5.76 -26.19
CA GLN A 4 19.34 6.43 -25.32
C GLN A 4 18.17 5.46 -25.08
N LYS A 5 18.31 4.59 -24.08
CA LYS A 5 17.22 3.70 -23.64
C LYS A 5 16.10 4.56 -23.04
N THR A 6 15.15 4.91 -23.89
CA THR A 6 13.89 5.55 -23.51
C THR A 6 13.17 4.64 -22.52
N ASP A 7 13.15 5.05 -21.27
CA ASP A 7 12.31 4.56 -20.19
C ASP A 7 10.84 4.87 -20.52
N ASN A 8 10.29 4.11 -21.46
CA ASN A 8 8.87 4.08 -21.75
C ASN A 8 8.15 3.35 -20.61
N HIS A 9 8.13 3.93 -19.41
CA HIS A 9 7.18 3.51 -18.39
C HIS A 9 5.81 3.99 -18.87
N PRO A 10 4.87 3.10 -19.25
CA PRO A 10 3.55 3.53 -19.66
C PRO A 10 2.92 4.21 -18.46
N LYS A 11 2.79 5.55 -18.51
CA LYS A 11 2.03 6.30 -17.53
C LYS A 11 0.65 5.66 -17.52
N THR A 12 0.23 5.11 -16.38
CA THR A 12 -1.15 4.66 -16.24
C THR A 12 -2.03 5.82 -16.69
N PRO A 13 -2.91 5.61 -17.70
CA PRO A 13 -3.69 6.71 -18.24
C PRO A 13 -4.47 7.32 -17.09
N ARG A 14 -4.45 8.66 -16.96
CA ARG A 14 -5.19 9.37 -15.91
C ARG A 14 -6.66 8.91 -15.83
N GLY A 15 -7.24 8.49 -16.95
CA GLY A 15 -8.57 7.91 -17.04
C GLY A 15 -8.73 6.57 -16.29
N VAL A 16 -7.74 5.68 -16.30
CA VAL A 16 -7.78 4.41 -15.56
C VAL A 16 -7.78 4.69 -14.06
N PHE A 17 -6.90 5.58 -13.59
CA PHE A 17 -6.86 5.95 -12.17
C PHE A 17 -8.19 6.56 -11.70
N ILE A 18 -8.77 7.48 -12.48
CA ILE A 18 -10.07 8.10 -12.17
C ILE A 18 -11.18 7.05 -12.18
N ALA A 19 -11.23 6.16 -13.17
CA ALA A 19 -12.23 5.10 -13.23
C ALA A 19 -12.12 4.14 -12.04
N THR A 20 -10.91 3.75 -11.65
CA THR A 20 -10.66 2.93 -10.46
C THR A 20 -11.11 3.65 -9.19
N MET A 21 -10.85 4.95 -9.05
CA MET A 21 -11.33 5.72 -7.89
C MET A 21 -12.85 5.84 -7.84
N ILE A 22 -13.51 6.08 -8.97
CA ILE A 22 -14.96 6.13 -9.06
C ILE A 22 -15.56 4.77 -8.66
N MET A 23 -15.05 3.67 -9.21
CA MET A 23 -15.48 2.33 -8.84
C MET A 23 -15.24 2.02 -7.36
N ALA A 24 -14.07 2.40 -6.83
CA ALA A 24 -13.75 2.22 -5.42
C ALA A 24 -14.76 2.95 -4.54
N VAL A 25 -15.06 4.22 -4.80
CA VAL A 25 -16.06 4.99 -4.05
C VAL A 25 -17.46 4.39 -4.20
N LEU A 26 -17.84 4.00 -5.43
CA LEU A 26 -19.15 3.44 -5.74
C LEU A 26 -19.41 2.13 -5.01
N PHE A 27 -18.40 1.28 -4.81
CA PHE A 27 -18.56 0.04 -4.04
C PHE A 27 -18.37 0.26 -2.54
N LEU A 28 -17.42 1.09 -2.14
CA LEU A 28 -17.05 1.28 -0.73
C LEU A 28 -18.17 1.98 0.06
N VAL A 29 -18.75 3.06 -0.48
CA VAL A 29 -19.76 3.86 0.23
C VAL A 29 -21.03 3.04 0.56
N PRO A 30 -21.70 2.38 -0.40
CA PRO A 30 -22.88 1.57 -0.08
C PRO A 30 -22.54 0.35 0.78
N SER A 31 -21.35 -0.23 0.63
CA SER A 31 -20.89 -1.33 1.48
C SER A 31 -20.74 -0.89 2.95
N MET A 32 -20.06 0.23 3.21
CA MET A 32 -19.94 0.80 4.56
C MET A 32 -21.31 1.14 5.15
N PHE A 33 -22.20 1.76 4.35
CA PHE A 33 -23.54 2.11 4.82
C PHE A 33 -24.36 0.87 5.19
N GLY A 34 -24.35 -0.17 4.34
CA GLY A 34 -25.03 -1.43 4.61
C GLY A 34 -24.48 -2.15 5.85
N PHE A 35 -23.16 -2.19 5.99
CA PHE A 35 -22.49 -2.78 7.15
C PHE A 35 -22.87 -2.07 8.46
N ILE A 36 -22.83 -0.74 8.48
CA ILE A 36 -23.20 0.06 9.66
C ILE A 36 -24.66 -0.18 10.05
N ASN A 37 -25.58 -0.18 9.08
CA ASN A 37 -26.99 -0.45 9.35
C ASN A 37 -27.20 -1.86 9.95
N LYS A 38 -26.53 -2.88 9.39
CA LYS A 38 -26.62 -4.24 9.95
C LYS A 38 -25.98 -4.37 11.32
N LEU A 39 -24.88 -3.66 11.57
CA LEU A 39 -24.25 -3.63 12.87
C LEU A 39 -25.16 -2.99 13.92
N PHE A 40 -25.87 -1.90 13.58
CA PHE A 40 -26.84 -1.28 14.47
C PHE A 40 -28.07 -2.16 14.72
N GLU A 41 -28.58 -2.83 13.69
CA GLU A 41 -29.68 -3.77 13.84
C GLU A 41 -29.28 -4.94 14.74
N PHE A 42 -28.09 -5.51 14.52
CA PHE A 42 -27.53 -6.55 15.36
C PHE A 42 -27.35 -6.07 16.81
N ALA A 43 -26.83 -4.86 17.02
CA ALA A 43 -26.69 -4.25 18.34
C ALA A 43 -28.04 -4.07 19.05
N ARG A 44 -29.08 -3.68 18.30
CA ARG A 44 -30.44 -3.53 18.84
C ARG A 44 -31.01 -4.88 19.27
N ILE A 45 -30.87 -5.92 18.44
CA ILE A 45 -31.36 -7.28 18.73
C ILE A 45 -30.59 -7.87 19.93
N ALA A 46 -29.26 -7.74 19.96
CA ALA A 46 -28.43 -8.24 21.05
C ALA A 46 -28.76 -7.59 22.40
N ARG A 47 -29.24 -6.33 22.41
CA ARG A 47 -29.70 -5.67 23.66
C ARG A 47 -31.03 -6.21 24.18
N SER A 48 -31.86 -6.83 23.32
CA SER A 48 -33.14 -7.43 23.72
C SER A 48 -33.02 -8.87 24.24
N ASP A 49 -31.86 -9.50 24.09
CA ASP A 49 -31.56 -10.84 24.59
C ASP A 49 -30.73 -10.74 25.90
N PRO A 50 -31.17 -11.39 27.01
CA PRO A 50 -30.39 -11.45 28.27
C PRO A 50 -28.94 -11.91 28.10
N ASN A 51 -28.64 -12.74 27.09
CA ASN A 51 -27.28 -13.22 26.79
C ASN A 51 -26.56 -12.39 25.72
N GLY A 52 -27.25 -11.48 25.03
CA GLY A 52 -26.72 -10.78 23.87
C GLY A 52 -25.62 -9.78 24.23
N ALA A 53 -25.58 -9.26 25.46
CA ALA A 53 -24.51 -8.37 25.93
C ALA A 53 -23.13 -9.06 25.97
N PHE A 54 -23.09 -10.35 26.32
CA PHE A 54 -21.85 -11.14 26.33
C PHE A 54 -21.30 -11.37 24.91
N ALA A 55 -22.18 -11.55 23.92
CA ALA A 55 -21.79 -11.72 22.52
C ALA A 55 -21.43 -10.38 21.84
N MET A 56 -22.09 -9.28 22.20
CA MET A 56 -21.90 -7.98 21.56
C MET A 56 -20.55 -7.34 21.88
N THR A 57 -20.08 -7.50 23.12
CA THR A 57 -18.85 -6.88 23.62
C THR A 57 -17.62 -7.20 22.76
N PRO A 58 -17.28 -8.48 22.46
CA PRO A 58 -16.15 -8.79 21.59
C PRO A 58 -16.37 -8.30 20.15
N ILE A 59 -17.59 -8.42 19.62
CA ILE A 59 -17.92 -8.01 18.24
C ILE A 59 -17.66 -6.50 18.05
N MET A 60 -18.11 -5.67 18.99
CA MET A 60 -17.86 -4.23 18.96
C MET A 60 -16.37 -3.90 19.12
N ASN A 61 -15.68 -4.56 20.05
CA ASN A 61 -14.27 -4.34 20.28
C ASN A 61 -13.43 -4.61 19.02
N TYR A 62 -13.64 -5.77 18.38
CA TYR A 62 -12.92 -6.11 17.16
C TYR A 62 -13.33 -5.24 15.98
N THR A 63 -14.60 -4.85 15.88
CA THR A 63 -15.04 -3.93 14.82
C THR A 63 -14.34 -2.58 14.94
N PHE A 64 -14.27 -1.99 16.14
CA PHE A 64 -13.55 -0.72 16.34
C PHE A 64 -12.06 -0.85 16.08
N ALA A 65 -11.44 -1.95 16.52
CA ALA A 65 -10.03 -2.22 16.23
C ALA A 65 -9.79 -2.31 14.71
N SER A 66 -10.60 -3.07 13.98
CA SER A 66 -10.51 -3.20 12.53
C SER A 66 -10.80 -1.89 11.80
N ILE A 67 -11.72 -1.06 12.28
CA ILE A 67 -11.98 0.28 11.73
C ILE A 67 -10.74 1.18 11.89
N GLY A 68 -10.06 1.10 13.04
CA GLY A 68 -8.79 1.82 13.24
C GLY A 68 -7.73 1.43 12.19
N PHE A 69 -7.53 0.13 11.99
CA PHE A 69 -6.62 -0.37 10.95
C PHE A 69 -7.07 0.02 9.54
N PHE A 70 -8.37 0.04 9.27
CA PHE A 70 -8.91 0.47 8.00
C PHE A 70 -8.59 1.94 7.70
N PHE A 71 -8.72 2.84 8.69
CA PHE A 71 -8.33 4.25 8.52
C PHE A 71 -6.83 4.43 8.33
N LEU A 72 -6.00 3.66 9.05
CA LEU A 72 -4.55 3.66 8.82
C LEU A 72 -4.20 3.18 7.41
N LEU A 73 -4.92 2.17 6.91
CA LEU A 73 -4.75 1.67 5.54
C LEU A 73 -5.15 2.74 4.51
N LEU A 74 -6.31 3.39 4.67
CA LEU A 74 -6.72 4.48 3.80
C LEU A 74 -5.70 5.61 3.78
N TRP A 75 -5.23 6.03 4.96
CA TRP A 75 -4.20 7.04 5.08
C TRP A 75 -2.92 6.64 4.36
N ALA A 76 -2.42 5.41 4.56
CA ALA A 76 -1.23 4.90 3.90
C ALA A 76 -1.39 4.82 2.37
N THR A 77 -2.58 4.42 1.89
CA THR A 77 -2.90 4.42 0.46
C THR A 77 -2.89 5.84 -0.12
N PHE A 78 -3.47 6.83 0.58
CA PHE A 78 -3.49 8.22 0.12
C PHE A 78 -2.12 8.90 0.17
N GLN A 79 -1.27 8.55 1.15
CA GLN A 79 0.11 9.04 1.24
C GLN A 79 1.02 8.45 0.15
N GLY A 80 0.51 7.52 -0.67
CA GLY A 80 1.27 6.96 -1.77
C GLY A 80 2.36 5.99 -1.34
N MET A 81 2.25 5.41 -0.13
CA MET A 81 3.20 4.39 0.37
C MET A 81 3.29 3.18 -0.57
N PHE A 82 2.23 2.88 -1.32
CA PHE A 82 2.18 1.81 -2.32
C PHE A 82 2.48 2.29 -3.76
N ARG A 83 2.68 3.59 -3.97
CA ARG A 83 2.91 4.14 -5.32
C ARG A 83 4.33 3.91 -5.81
N ASP A 84 5.28 3.79 -4.89
CA ASP A 84 6.68 3.55 -5.21
C ASP A 84 7.28 2.52 -4.24
N ILE A 85 6.87 1.27 -4.42
CA ILE A 85 7.37 0.16 -3.61
C ILE A 85 8.76 -0.32 -4.05
N GLU A 86 9.20 0.07 -5.24
CA GLU A 86 10.48 -0.35 -5.82
C GLU A 86 11.62 0.61 -5.49
N SER A 87 11.36 1.91 -5.30
CA SER A 87 12.38 2.90 -4.92
C SER A 87 13.24 2.49 -3.71
N PRO A 88 12.68 2.00 -2.58
CA PRO A 88 13.49 1.61 -1.42
C PRO A 88 14.49 0.49 -1.75
N LYS A 89 14.11 -0.43 -2.64
CA LYS A 89 14.97 -1.53 -3.08
C LYS A 89 16.13 -1.02 -3.94
N HIS A 90 15.83 -0.10 -4.87
CA HIS A 90 16.87 0.51 -5.69
C HIS A 90 17.85 1.31 -4.83
N THR A 91 17.36 2.09 -3.87
CA THR A 91 18.23 2.83 -2.93
C THR A 91 19.09 1.91 -2.07
N MET A 92 18.56 0.77 -1.62
CA MET A 92 19.35 -0.22 -0.88
C MET A 92 20.47 -0.80 -1.74
N LEU A 93 20.15 -1.25 -2.96
CA LEU A 93 21.11 -1.85 -3.88
C LEU A 93 22.20 -0.86 -4.31
N GLU A 94 21.86 0.41 -4.51
CA GLU A 94 22.84 1.46 -4.80
C GLU A 94 23.78 1.70 -3.62
N ARG A 95 23.29 1.67 -2.38
CA ARG A 95 24.15 1.82 -1.20
C ARG A 95 25.06 0.64 -0.94
N GLU A 96 24.61 -0.59 -1.21
CA GLU A 96 25.47 -1.77 -1.14
C GLU A 96 26.59 -1.70 -2.20
N ASP A 97 26.25 -1.25 -3.41
CA ASP A 97 27.24 -1.01 -4.49
C ASP A 97 28.29 0.03 -4.08
N GLU A 98 27.87 1.13 -3.42
CA GLU A 98 28.76 2.16 -2.89
C GLU A 98 29.70 1.64 -1.79
N LEU A 99 29.19 0.77 -0.91
CA LEU A 99 29.95 0.27 0.24
C LEU A 99 31.00 -0.77 -0.17
N ASP A 100 30.65 -1.65 -1.09
CA ASP A 100 31.52 -2.76 -1.46
C ASP A 100 32.61 -2.33 -2.46
N VAL A 101 32.56 -1.08 -2.97
CA VAL A 101 33.43 -0.57 -4.06
C VAL A 101 34.94 -0.70 -3.80
N ASN A 102 35.33 -0.81 -2.53
CA ASN A 102 36.73 -0.93 -2.11
C ASN A 102 37.17 -2.37 -1.82
N GLU A 103 36.28 -3.36 -1.98
CA GLU A 103 36.63 -4.75 -1.72
C GLU A 103 37.45 -5.37 -2.86
N PRO A 104 38.48 -6.19 -2.54
CA PRO A 104 39.44 -6.70 -3.53
C PRO A 104 38.86 -7.67 -4.57
N ASN A 105 37.62 -8.16 -4.37
CA ASN A 105 36.90 -9.06 -5.28
C ASN A 105 35.54 -8.48 -5.75
N HIS A 106 35.36 -7.16 -5.73
CA HIS A 106 34.05 -6.52 -5.90
C HIS A 106 33.48 -6.55 -7.34
N VAL A 107 32.25 -7.06 -7.52
CA VAL A 107 31.47 -7.03 -8.78
C VAL A 107 29.94 -6.85 -8.60
N PRO A 108 29.44 -5.65 -8.27
CA PRO A 108 28.03 -5.31 -8.44
C PRO A 108 27.85 -4.13 -9.39
N VAL A 109 26.75 -4.29 -10.12
CA VAL A 109 25.94 -3.31 -10.85
C VAL A 109 24.65 -4.11 -11.09
N TRP A 110 23.94 -4.40 -9.99
CA TRP A 110 22.96 -5.49 -9.90
C TRP A 110 23.42 -6.87 -10.46
N ALA A 111 24.74 -7.07 -10.47
CA ALA A 111 25.54 -8.31 -10.63
C ALA A 111 25.98 -8.74 -12.04
N GLY A 112 26.29 -7.79 -12.92
CA GLY A 112 27.10 -8.04 -14.13
C GLY A 112 28.46 -7.33 -14.17
N GLY A 113 28.83 -6.54 -13.15
CA GLY A 113 30.06 -5.74 -13.14
C GLY A 113 30.07 -4.56 -14.13
N PRO A 114 31.24 -3.93 -14.35
CA PRO A 114 31.59 -2.61 -13.84
C PRO A 114 30.79 -1.43 -14.43
N ARG A 115 30.21 -0.55 -13.58
CA ARG A 115 29.82 0.82 -13.95
C ARG A 115 30.87 1.79 -13.42
N LYS A 116 31.42 2.58 -14.35
CA LYS A 116 32.27 3.76 -14.15
C LYS A 116 31.78 4.79 -15.20
N VAL A 117 31.99 6.10 -15.13
CA VAL A 117 33.27 6.79 -15.00
C VAL A 117 33.00 8.25 -14.60
N GLU A 118 33.64 8.73 -13.54
CA GLU A 118 33.66 10.15 -13.23
C GLU A 118 34.82 10.80 -14.01
N LYS A 119 34.52 11.63 -15.01
CA LYS A 119 35.45 12.64 -15.51
C LYS A 119 34.70 13.88 -15.99
N GLY A 120 34.83 14.94 -15.19
CA GLY A 120 34.73 16.35 -15.61
C GLY A 120 33.40 16.98 -15.33
#